data_AF-A0A523XG05-F1
#
_entry.id   AF-A0A523XG05-F1
#
_cell.length_a   1.000
_cell.length_b   1.000
_cell.length_c   1.000
_cell.angle_alpha   90.00
_cell.angle_beta   90.00
_cell.angle_gamma   90.00
#
_symmetry.space_group_name_H-M   'P 1'
#
loop_
_entity.id
_entity.type
_entity.pdbx_description
1 polymer ?
#
loop_
_entity_poly.entity_id
_entity_poly.type
_entity_poly.pdbx_seq_one_letter_code
_entity_poly.pdbx_strand_id
1 'polypeptide(L)'
;MEVSKPSKAKFIASGIIPFAFLIVMIAYIFGPGSYLLDFGVPLPEITIEKTDFVDSEIRVTVRNTGPIPVEIVMADVNDRIQPAAIEPDRFLERYEVALVRIPFEWNEAEPYIIGLTIEDGTRFEKEIEAAAQALEPSLELAGFFAIIGTYVGIIPVMIGLLWLPFIKRLKKNKYHFFLALTAGLLLFLGIDSIEEALEVYQENLSQSFNGVLLVTTVIVVTFLGLYYVTEKLIKRAESSGIAKPVVIALMIAIGIGLHNFGEGLAIGAAVGIGSIAFSTFLIVGFALHNTTEGIAIAAPMSRGKSMIGKALIGKLAGLGMIAGAPAIFGAWVGGFVYSPFATVVFLSIGAGAIFQVVITVLRWIREEGDKNLSSAAVASGIAVGMLIMYLTSILV
;
A
#
# COMPACT_ATOMS: atom_id res chain seq x y z
N MET A 1 1.43 32.60 46.64
CA MET A 1 2.05 31.27 46.75
C MET A 1 2.80 30.99 45.47
N GLU A 2 4.13 31.14 45.49
CA GLU A 2 4.97 30.71 44.37
C GLU A 2 4.94 29.18 44.29
N VAL A 3 4.48 28.64 43.16
CA VAL A 3 4.58 27.21 42.88
C VAL A 3 6.07 26.90 42.69
N SER A 4 6.70 26.25 43.67
CA SER A 4 8.10 25.81 43.57
C SER A 4 8.25 24.96 42.31
N LYS A 5 9.04 25.42 41.34
CA LYS A 5 9.31 24.65 40.12
C LYS A 5 9.87 23.27 40.53
N PRO A 6 9.26 22.15 40.12
CA PRO A 6 9.77 20.83 40.47
C PRO A 6 11.22 20.73 40.00
N SER A 7 12.11 20.18 40.84
CA SER A 7 13.50 20.01 40.43
C SER A 7 13.55 19.17 39.15
N LYS A 8 14.44 19.50 38.21
CA LYS A 8 14.59 18.74 36.95
C LYS A 8 14.73 17.23 37.22
N ALA A 9 15.36 16.86 38.33
CA ALA A 9 15.47 15.49 38.80
C ALA A 9 14.11 14.86 39.16
N LYS A 10 13.23 15.56 39.88
CA LYS A 10 11.87 15.06 40.18
C LYS A 10 11.03 14.89 38.90
N PHE A 11 11.18 15.81 37.94
CA PHE A 11 10.50 15.71 36.64
C PHE A 11 10.98 14.52 35.81
N ILE A 12 12.31 14.35 35.68
CA ILE A 12 12.90 13.20 34.97
C ILE A 12 12.55 11.89 35.69
N ALA A 13 12.65 11.84 37.02
CA ALA A 13 12.29 10.66 37.81
C ALA A 13 10.80 10.30 37.63
N SER A 14 9.90 11.28 37.61
CA SER A 14 8.47 11.01 37.36
C SER A 14 8.19 10.43 35.98
N GLY A 15 9.07 10.68 34.99
CA GLY A 15 9.00 10.04 33.68
C GLY A 15 9.60 8.63 33.67
N ILE A 16 10.73 8.40 34.35
CA ILE A 16 11.45 7.11 34.33
C ILE A 16 10.80 6.05 35.21
N ILE A 17 10.29 6.44 36.38
CA ILE A 17 9.75 5.51 37.38
C ILE A 17 8.65 4.59 36.81
N PRO A 18 7.63 5.09 36.07
CA PRO A 18 6.63 4.23 35.45
C PRO A 18 7.22 3.19 34.48
N PHE A 19 8.21 3.57 33.66
CA PHE A 19 8.88 2.62 32.76
C PHE A 19 9.69 1.58 33.52
N ALA A 20 10.37 1.97 34.61
CA ALA A 20 11.08 1.02 35.46
C ALA A 20 10.12 -0.01 36.07
N PHE A 21 8.96 0.43 36.59
CA PHE A 21 7.92 -0.48 37.08
C PHE A 21 7.36 -1.38 35.98
N LEU A 22 7.16 -0.85 34.76
CA LEU A 22 6.72 -1.64 33.61
C LEU A 22 7.75 -2.73 33.25
N ILE A 23 9.04 -2.39 33.21
CA ILE A 23 10.13 -3.35 32.95
C ILE A 23 10.16 -4.43 34.04
N VAL A 24 10.04 -4.04 35.32
CA VAL A 24 9.99 -5.00 36.43
C VAL A 24 8.78 -5.92 36.33
N MET A 25 7.60 -5.37 35.98
CA MET A 25 6.38 -6.16 35.79
C MET A 25 6.53 -7.15 34.63
N ILE A 26 7.07 -6.72 33.49
CA ILE A 26 7.34 -7.59 32.33
C ILE A 26 8.35 -8.69 32.73
N ALA A 27 9.46 -8.32 33.37
CA ALA A 27 10.46 -9.29 33.82
C ALA A 27 9.90 -10.29 34.84
N TYR A 28 8.97 -9.87 35.70
CA TYR A 28 8.27 -10.76 36.61
C TYR A 28 7.36 -11.72 35.85
N ILE A 29 6.48 -11.21 34.98
CA ILE A 29 5.50 -12.00 34.23
C ILE A 29 6.19 -13.04 33.31
N PHE A 30 7.27 -12.66 32.63
CA PHE A 30 8.03 -13.59 31.77
C PHE A 30 9.10 -14.41 32.50
N GLY A 31 9.28 -14.18 33.81
CA GLY A 31 10.24 -14.88 34.64
C GLY A 31 9.54 -15.66 35.76
N PRO A 32 9.67 -15.26 37.05
CA PRO A 32 9.07 -15.97 38.18
C PRO A 32 7.54 -16.15 38.11
N GLY A 33 6.86 -15.24 37.43
CA GLY A 33 5.41 -15.20 37.25
C GLY A 33 4.90 -15.89 36.00
N SER A 34 5.73 -16.63 35.26
CA SER A 34 5.34 -17.24 33.97
C SER A 34 4.18 -18.23 34.07
N TYR A 35 3.97 -18.84 35.24
CA TYR A 35 2.79 -19.67 35.52
C TYR A 35 1.45 -18.92 35.38
N LEU A 36 1.46 -17.59 35.49
CA LEU A 36 0.28 -16.75 35.24
C LEU A 36 -0.09 -16.69 33.74
N LEU A 37 0.81 -17.13 32.87
CA LEU A 37 0.64 -17.19 31.41
C LEU A 37 0.42 -18.62 30.88
N ASP A 38 0.38 -19.62 31.77
CA ASP A 38 0.22 -21.03 31.39
C ASP A 38 -1.26 -21.36 31.12
N PHE A 39 -1.74 -20.92 29.96
CA PHE A 39 -3.14 -21.08 29.52
C PHE A 39 -3.36 -22.30 28.62
N GLY A 40 -2.34 -23.10 28.35
CA GLY A 40 -2.43 -24.27 27.49
C GLY A 40 -1.15 -24.55 26.71
N VAL A 41 -1.22 -25.55 25.83
CA VAL A 41 -0.09 -25.94 24.98
C VAL A 41 -0.12 -25.07 23.71
N PRO A 42 0.98 -24.37 23.39
CA PRO A 42 1.09 -23.66 22.12
C PRO A 42 0.91 -24.63 20.94
N LEU A 43 0.13 -24.22 19.95
CA LEU A 43 -0.03 -24.99 18.71
C LEU A 43 1.09 -24.60 17.71
N PRO A 44 1.57 -25.56 16.90
CA PRO A 44 2.45 -25.22 15.80
C PRO A 44 1.70 -24.42 14.73
N GLU A 45 2.40 -23.54 14.04
CA GLU A 45 1.84 -22.78 12.92
C GLU A 45 2.95 -22.50 11.90
N ILE A 46 2.70 -22.88 10.65
CA ILE A 46 3.52 -22.47 9.51
C ILE A 46 2.65 -21.72 8.51
N THR A 47 3.28 -20.80 7.77
CA THR A 47 2.62 -20.04 6.73
C THR A 47 3.35 -20.22 5.42
N ILE A 48 2.61 -20.62 4.39
CA ILE A 48 3.09 -20.69 3.02
C ILE A 48 3.01 -19.27 2.42
N GLU A 49 4.14 -18.57 2.42
CA GLU A 49 4.23 -17.16 2.01
C GLU A 49 4.21 -17.02 0.49
N LYS A 50 4.84 -17.94 -0.24
CA LYS A 50 4.98 -17.87 -1.70
C LYS A 50 5.07 -19.27 -2.33
N THR A 51 4.47 -19.42 -3.51
CA THR A 51 4.56 -20.63 -4.34
C THR A 51 4.98 -20.23 -5.75
N ASP A 52 6.18 -20.64 -6.17
CA ASP A 52 6.73 -20.39 -7.49
C ASP A 52 6.74 -21.69 -8.31
N PHE A 53 6.22 -21.64 -9.54
CA PHE A 53 6.28 -22.76 -10.47
C PHE A 53 7.43 -22.55 -11.46
N VAL A 54 8.38 -23.49 -11.49
CA VAL A 54 9.61 -23.37 -12.28
C VAL A 54 9.93 -24.70 -12.95
N ASP A 55 9.88 -24.76 -14.27
CA ASP A 55 10.18 -25.97 -15.04
C ASP A 55 9.35 -27.17 -14.53
N SER A 56 9.98 -28.25 -14.08
CA SER A 56 9.32 -29.42 -13.47
C SER A 56 9.38 -29.40 -11.93
N GLU A 57 9.31 -28.22 -11.31
CA GLU A 57 9.46 -28.01 -9.87
C GLU A 57 8.47 -26.96 -9.35
N ILE A 58 7.86 -27.24 -8.20
CA ILE A 58 7.11 -26.27 -7.39
C ILE A 58 7.99 -25.89 -6.20
N ARG A 59 8.25 -24.59 -6.05
CA ARG A 59 9.07 -24.00 -4.99
C ARG A 59 8.18 -23.26 -4.00
N VAL A 60 8.17 -23.72 -2.75
CA VAL A 60 7.29 -23.20 -1.70
C VAL A 60 8.14 -22.52 -0.64
N THR A 61 7.95 -21.22 -0.45
CA THR A 61 8.57 -20.48 0.66
C THR A 61 7.65 -20.57 1.87
N VAL A 62 8.17 -21.15 2.96
CA VAL A 62 7.43 -21.39 4.19
C VAL A 62 8.12 -20.74 5.36
N ARG A 63 7.35 -20.13 6.26
CA ARG A 63 7.85 -19.55 7.51
C ARG A 63 7.20 -20.24 8.71
N ASN A 64 7.97 -20.52 9.75
CA ASN A 64 7.39 -20.85 11.05
C ASN A 64 6.87 -19.57 11.71
N THR A 65 5.55 -19.45 11.77
CA THR A 65 4.87 -18.28 12.33
C THR A 65 4.27 -18.55 13.70
N GLY A 66 4.37 -19.80 14.16
CA GLY A 66 3.96 -20.27 15.46
C GLY A 66 4.92 -19.89 16.59
N PRO A 67 4.50 -20.12 17.85
CA PRO A 67 5.29 -19.84 19.03
C PRO A 67 6.38 -20.90 19.32
N ILE A 68 6.33 -22.07 18.68
CA ILE A 68 7.24 -23.21 18.91
C ILE A 68 8.00 -23.60 17.65
N PRO A 69 9.20 -24.21 17.76
CA PRO A 69 9.91 -24.80 16.62
C PRO A 69 9.10 -25.94 16.00
N VAL A 70 9.28 -26.16 14.69
CA VAL A 70 8.62 -27.24 13.93
C VAL A 70 9.60 -27.92 12.97
N GLU A 71 9.34 -29.16 12.59
CA GLU A 71 10.05 -29.90 11.55
C GLU A 71 9.10 -30.26 10.40
N ILE A 72 9.39 -29.78 9.19
CA ILE A 72 8.59 -30.14 8.01
C ILE A 72 9.00 -31.54 7.54
N VAL A 73 8.08 -32.49 7.64
CA VAL A 73 8.36 -33.91 7.35
C VAL A 73 7.90 -34.35 5.96
N MET A 74 6.90 -33.69 5.38
CA MET A 74 6.29 -34.14 4.13
C MET A 74 5.68 -32.97 3.36
N ALA A 75 5.66 -33.11 2.02
CA ALA A 75 4.94 -32.22 1.12
C ALA A 75 4.00 -33.03 0.21
N ASP A 76 2.89 -32.44 -0.19
CA ASP A 76 1.94 -33.01 -1.12
C ASP A 76 1.39 -31.95 -2.10
N VAL A 77 0.97 -32.42 -3.28
CA VAL A 77 0.34 -31.62 -4.33
C VAL A 77 -0.95 -32.30 -4.71
N ASN A 78 -2.10 -31.65 -4.51
CA ASN A 78 -3.44 -32.24 -4.69
C ASN A 78 -3.59 -33.58 -3.95
N ASP A 79 -3.22 -33.60 -2.66
CA ASP A 79 -3.21 -34.77 -1.77
C ASP A 79 -2.28 -35.92 -2.21
N ARG A 80 -1.43 -35.70 -3.21
CA ARG A 80 -0.42 -36.67 -3.64
C ARG A 80 0.91 -36.35 -2.99
N ILE A 81 1.36 -37.26 -2.13
CA ILE A 81 2.65 -37.18 -1.46
C ILE A 81 3.77 -37.11 -2.50
N GLN A 82 4.63 -36.11 -2.39
CA GLN A 82 5.81 -35.94 -3.24
C GLN A 82 7.09 -35.96 -2.41
N PRO A 83 8.20 -36.51 -2.92
CA PRO A 83 9.50 -36.29 -2.31
C PRO A 83 9.82 -34.80 -2.41
N ALA A 84 10.29 -34.17 -1.33
CA ALA A 84 10.66 -32.76 -1.36
C ALA A 84 12.02 -32.53 -0.69
N ALA A 85 12.81 -31.62 -1.25
CA ALA A 85 14.01 -31.11 -0.60
C ALA A 85 13.66 -29.83 0.17
N ILE A 86 14.22 -29.65 1.36
CA ILE A 86 13.95 -28.49 2.21
C ILE A 86 15.28 -27.83 2.56
N GLU A 87 15.40 -26.54 2.22
CA GLU A 87 16.62 -25.74 2.38
C GLU A 87 16.37 -24.58 3.36
N PRO A 88 17.28 -24.26 4.30
CA PRO A 88 18.59 -24.90 4.52
C PRO A 88 18.49 -26.27 5.22
N ASP A 89 17.47 -26.46 6.06
CA ASP A 89 17.14 -27.74 6.68
C ASP A 89 15.64 -27.80 7.03
N ARG A 90 15.19 -28.92 7.60
CA ARG A 90 13.78 -29.22 7.85
C ARG A 90 13.23 -28.58 9.13
N PHE A 91 14.11 -28.16 10.04
CA PHE A 91 13.76 -27.55 11.31
C PHE A 91 13.66 -26.05 11.14
N LEU A 92 12.59 -25.48 11.67
CA LEU A 92 12.34 -24.05 11.62
C LEU A 92 12.14 -23.55 13.04
N GLU A 93 13.08 -22.74 13.53
CA GLU A 93 12.84 -21.90 14.69
C GLU A 93 11.80 -20.83 14.38
N ARG A 94 11.26 -20.19 15.42
CA ARG A 94 10.24 -19.17 15.24
C ARG A 94 10.73 -18.03 14.32
N TYR A 95 9.94 -17.75 13.29
CA TYR A 95 10.17 -16.80 12.19
C TYR A 95 11.25 -17.17 11.19
N GLU A 96 11.88 -18.34 11.30
CA GLU A 96 12.76 -18.85 10.26
C GLU A 96 11.97 -19.25 9.01
N VAL A 97 12.66 -19.17 7.88
CA VAL A 97 12.11 -19.44 6.55
C VAL A 97 12.87 -20.61 5.95
N ALA A 98 12.13 -21.54 5.33
CA ALA A 98 12.69 -22.57 4.49
C ALA A 98 12.10 -22.50 3.07
N LEU A 99 12.85 -23.05 2.13
CA LEU A 99 12.41 -23.30 0.77
C LEU A 99 12.14 -24.80 0.61
N VAL A 100 10.89 -25.17 0.35
CA VAL A 100 10.49 -26.54 0.03
C VAL A 100 10.42 -26.70 -1.49
N ARG A 101 11.25 -27.58 -2.03
CA ARG A 101 11.39 -27.88 -3.46
C ARG A 101 10.72 -29.20 -3.78
N ILE A 102 9.62 -29.15 -4.53
CA ILE A 102 8.78 -30.29 -4.85
C ILE A 102 8.92 -30.57 -6.36
N PRO A 103 9.60 -31.65 -6.80
CA PRO A 103 9.65 -32.05 -8.19
C PRO A 103 8.25 -32.50 -8.63
N PHE A 104 7.65 -31.75 -9.54
CA PHE A 104 6.27 -31.96 -9.98
C PHE A 104 6.07 -31.34 -11.37
N GLU A 105 5.50 -32.11 -12.29
CA GLU A 105 5.09 -31.63 -13.61
C GLU A 105 3.75 -30.91 -13.48
N TRP A 106 3.73 -29.60 -13.70
CA TRP A 106 2.54 -28.75 -13.57
C TRP A 106 2.13 -28.17 -14.93
N ASN A 107 0.89 -27.74 -15.04
CA ASN A 107 0.32 -27.08 -16.21
C ASN A 107 -0.04 -25.63 -15.88
N GLU A 108 0.22 -24.73 -16.83
CA GLU A 108 -0.19 -23.33 -16.72
C GLU A 108 -1.71 -23.20 -16.61
N ALA A 109 -2.15 -22.28 -15.74
CA ALA A 109 -3.55 -22.00 -15.43
C ALA A 109 -4.36 -23.17 -14.84
N GLU A 110 -3.68 -24.21 -14.33
CA GLU A 110 -4.31 -25.28 -13.55
C GLU A 110 -4.29 -24.93 -12.05
N PRO A 111 -5.38 -25.18 -11.30
CA PRO A 111 -5.39 -25.00 -9.86
C PRO A 111 -4.63 -26.12 -9.13
N TYR A 112 -3.93 -25.77 -8.05
CA TYR A 112 -3.22 -26.72 -7.20
C TYR A 112 -3.43 -26.42 -5.72
N ILE A 113 -3.55 -27.46 -4.92
CA ILE A 113 -3.47 -27.39 -3.45
C ILE A 113 -2.12 -27.94 -3.03
N ILE A 114 -1.31 -27.07 -2.42
CA ILE A 114 0.02 -27.43 -1.93
C ILE A 114 -0.05 -27.63 -0.42
N GLY A 115 0.25 -28.85 0.04
CA GLY A 115 0.23 -29.23 1.44
C GLY A 115 1.64 -29.44 2.01
N LEU A 116 1.86 -28.97 3.23
CA LEU A 116 3.06 -29.25 4.04
C LEU A 116 2.61 -29.86 5.37
N THR A 117 3.19 -31.00 5.73
CA THR A 117 2.90 -31.69 6.99
C THR A 117 4.13 -31.65 7.89
N ILE A 118 3.92 -31.32 9.15
CA ILE A 118 4.97 -31.24 10.18
C ILE A 118 5.05 -32.55 11.01
N GLU A 119 6.03 -32.66 11.90
CA GLU A 119 6.37 -33.88 12.64
C GLU A 119 5.25 -34.46 13.50
N ASP A 120 4.31 -33.64 13.96
CA ASP A 120 3.16 -34.06 14.75
C ASP A 120 1.96 -34.54 13.90
N GLY A 121 2.09 -34.48 12.57
CA GLY A 121 1.07 -34.87 11.60
C GLY A 121 0.09 -33.76 11.23
N THR A 122 0.25 -32.54 11.75
CA THR A 122 -0.56 -31.38 11.36
C THR A 122 -0.21 -30.97 9.93
N ARG A 123 -1.23 -30.81 9.08
CA ARG A 123 -1.09 -30.39 7.68
C ARG A 123 -1.56 -28.96 7.50
N PHE A 124 -0.75 -28.17 6.81
CA PHE A 124 -1.04 -26.80 6.39
C PHE A 124 -1.08 -26.77 4.87
N GLU A 125 -2.09 -26.13 4.30
CA GLU A 125 -2.27 -26.10 2.86
C GLU A 125 -2.48 -24.69 2.33
N LYS A 126 -2.13 -24.50 1.06
CA LYS A 126 -2.44 -23.29 0.31
C LYS A 126 -3.00 -23.67 -1.05
N GLU A 127 -4.16 -23.12 -1.38
CA GLU A 127 -4.75 -23.20 -2.70
C GLU A 127 -4.11 -22.15 -3.62
N ILE A 128 -3.77 -22.59 -4.83
CA ILE A 128 -3.32 -21.76 -5.93
C ILE A 128 -4.39 -21.86 -7.00
N GLU A 129 -5.10 -20.76 -7.26
CA GLU A 129 -6.22 -20.75 -8.21
C GLU A 129 -5.77 -21.04 -9.66
N ALA A 130 -4.60 -20.56 -10.03
CA ALA A 130 -4.02 -20.73 -11.35
C ALA A 130 -2.49 -20.74 -11.26
N ALA A 131 -1.86 -21.87 -11.58
CA ALA A 131 -0.41 -21.94 -11.66
C ALA A 131 0.14 -21.09 -12.81
N ALA A 132 1.25 -20.41 -12.52
CA ALA A 132 1.93 -19.59 -13.50
C ALA A 132 3.44 -19.72 -13.32
N GLN A 133 4.16 -19.70 -14.44
CA GLN A 133 5.62 -19.69 -14.42
C GLN A 133 6.12 -18.50 -13.60
N ALA A 134 7.01 -18.77 -12.65
CA ALA A 134 7.64 -17.72 -11.87
C ALA A 134 8.40 -16.75 -12.79
N LEU A 135 8.24 -15.45 -12.54
CA LEU A 135 8.89 -14.42 -13.34
C LEU A 135 10.41 -14.46 -13.17
N GLU A 136 11.12 -14.61 -14.27
CA GLU A 136 12.57 -14.42 -14.32
C GLU A 136 12.90 -12.95 -14.65
N PRO A 137 13.68 -12.25 -13.81
CA PRO A 137 14.09 -10.88 -14.08
C PRO A 137 14.85 -10.76 -15.40
N SER A 138 14.26 -10.08 -16.38
CA SER A 138 14.85 -9.83 -17.68
C SER A 138 14.62 -8.38 -18.13
N LEU A 139 15.45 -7.90 -19.06
CA LEU A 139 15.28 -6.55 -19.63
C LEU A 139 13.97 -6.41 -20.41
N GLU A 140 13.51 -7.50 -21.02
CA GLU A 140 12.23 -7.54 -21.74
C GLU A 140 11.05 -7.38 -20.78
N LEU A 141 11.05 -8.14 -19.68
CA LEU A 141 10.02 -8.04 -18.64
C LEU A 141 10.05 -6.68 -17.92
N ALA A 142 11.25 -6.13 -17.68
CA ALA A 142 11.38 -4.78 -17.15
C ALA A 142 10.80 -3.72 -18.12
N GLY A 143 11.04 -3.89 -19.42
CA GLY A 143 10.43 -3.07 -20.46
C GLY A 143 8.91 -3.19 -20.50
N PHE A 144 8.37 -4.40 -20.39
CA PHE A 144 6.93 -4.68 -20.31
C PHE A 144 6.27 -3.97 -19.12
N PHE A 145 6.83 -4.10 -17.91
CA PHE A 145 6.33 -3.40 -16.73
C PHE A 145 6.44 -1.89 -16.85
N ALA A 146 7.49 -1.37 -17.50
CA ALA A 146 7.60 0.06 -17.76
C ALA A 146 6.52 0.57 -18.72
N ILE A 147 6.17 -0.22 -19.73
CA ILE A 147 5.07 0.08 -20.64
C ILE A 147 3.75 0.11 -19.86
N ILE A 148 3.45 -0.93 -19.07
CA ILE A 148 2.22 -0.97 -18.26
C ILE A 148 2.17 0.22 -17.30
N GLY A 149 3.21 0.47 -16.50
CA GLY A 149 3.26 1.61 -15.58
C GLY A 149 3.13 2.95 -16.30
N THR A 150 3.55 3.05 -17.56
CA THR A 150 3.32 4.25 -18.39
C THR A 150 1.83 4.40 -18.77
N TYR A 151 1.17 3.32 -19.17
CA TYR A 151 -0.26 3.31 -19.54
C TYR A 151 -1.20 3.46 -18.34
N VAL A 152 -0.77 3.03 -17.16
CA VAL A 152 -1.56 3.09 -15.93
C VAL A 152 -1.30 4.39 -15.15
N GLY A 153 -0.04 4.78 -14.99
CA GLY A 153 0.33 5.96 -14.20
C GLY A 153 0.49 7.22 -15.04
N ILE A 154 1.47 7.24 -15.94
CA ILE A 154 1.90 8.49 -16.60
C ILE A 154 0.83 9.03 -17.56
N ILE A 155 0.38 8.22 -18.52
CA ILE A 155 -0.54 8.68 -19.57
C ILE A 155 -1.87 9.16 -18.97
N PRO A 156 -2.54 8.41 -18.07
CA PRO A 156 -3.80 8.84 -17.48
C PRO A 156 -3.66 10.14 -16.69
N VAL A 157 -2.65 10.26 -15.82
CA VAL A 157 -2.43 11.50 -15.04
C VAL A 157 -2.22 12.68 -15.98
N MET A 158 -1.45 12.50 -17.07
CA MET A 158 -1.24 13.54 -18.08
C MET A 158 -2.53 13.90 -18.81
N ILE A 159 -3.40 12.94 -19.14
CA ILE A 159 -4.73 13.19 -19.70
C ILE A 159 -5.57 14.01 -18.71
N GLY A 160 -5.55 13.67 -17.42
CA GLY A 160 -6.21 14.44 -16.37
C GLY A 160 -5.73 15.90 -16.30
N LEU A 161 -4.42 16.13 -16.45
CA LEU A 161 -3.84 17.47 -16.49
C LEU A 161 -4.35 18.32 -17.68
N LEU A 162 -4.76 17.70 -18.79
CA LEU A 162 -5.35 18.40 -19.95
C LEU A 162 -6.69 19.07 -19.63
N TRP A 163 -7.32 18.74 -18.49
CA TRP A 163 -8.54 19.42 -18.02
C TRP A 163 -8.28 20.83 -17.48
N LEU A 164 -7.01 21.24 -17.30
CA LEU A 164 -6.64 22.54 -16.75
C LEU A 164 -7.33 23.74 -17.45
N PRO A 165 -7.42 23.85 -18.79
CA PRO A 165 -8.08 24.98 -19.46
C PRO A 165 -9.57 25.05 -19.15
N PHE A 166 -10.22 23.89 -18.98
CA PHE A 166 -11.62 23.81 -18.59
C PHE A 166 -11.81 24.27 -17.14
N ILE A 167 -10.99 23.75 -16.21
CA ILE A 167 -11.04 24.09 -14.78
C ILE A 167 -10.83 25.61 -14.55
N LYS A 168 -9.91 26.22 -15.31
CA LYS A 168 -9.63 27.68 -15.25
C LYS A 168 -10.86 28.55 -15.53
N ARG A 169 -11.84 28.05 -16.31
CA ARG A 169 -13.05 28.78 -16.70
C ARG A 169 -14.22 28.57 -15.74
N LEU A 170 -14.08 27.67 -14.75
CA LEU A 170 -15.16 27.37 -13.82
C LEU A 170 -15.38 28.50 -12.81
N LYS A 171 -16.66 28.84 -12.61
CA LYS A 171 -17.12 29.69 -11.50
C LYS A 171 -16.86 29.00 -10.17
N LYS A 172 -16.72 29.77 -9.07
CA LYS A 172 -16.41 29.29 -7.71
C LYS A 172 -17.15 28.00 -7.32
N ASN A 173 -18.48 27.99 -7.36
CA ASN A 173 -19.27 26.82 -6.96
C ASN A 173 -19.01 25.57 -7.82
N LYS A 174 -18.87 25.72 -9.14
CA LYS A 174 -18.56 24.59 -10.03
C LYS A 174 -17.13 24.11 -9.80
N TYR A 175 -16.19 25.01 -9.59
CA TYR A 175 -14.81 24.68 -9.25
C TYR A 175 -14.72 23.87 -7.94
N HIS A 176 -15.44 24.29 -6.89
CA HIS A 176 -15.54 23.54 -5.64
C HIS A 176 -16.19 22.17 -5.80
N PHE A 177 -17.26 22.09 -6.59
CA PHE A 177 -17.88 20.80 -6.92
C PHE A 177 -16.88 19.84 -7.57
N PHE A 178 -16.16 20.27 -8.61
CA PHE A 178 -15.19 19.42 -9.31
C PHE A 178 -14.01 19.02 -8.41
N LEU A 179 -13.54 19.92 -7.54
CA LEU A 179 -12.50 19.59 -6.57
C LEU A 179 -12.98 18.58 -5.53
N ALA A 180 -14.19 18.77 -5.02
CA ALA A 180 -14.80 17.87 -4.06
C ALA A 180 -15.14 16.51 -4.70
N LEU A 181 -15.50 16.49 -5.97
CA LEU A 181 -15.62 15.28 -6.78
C LEU A 181 -14.31 14.51 -6.78
N THR A 182 -13.19 15.16 -7.12
CA THR A 182 -11.87 14.52 -7.06
C THR A 182 -11.50 14.04 -5.66
N ALA A 183 -11.81 14.81 -4.61
CA ALA A 183 -11.60 14.37 -3.23
C ALA A 183 -12.45 13.14 -2.87
N GLY A 184 -13.67 13.03 -3.38
CA GLY A 184 -14.53 11.85 -3.22
C GLY A 184 -14.01 10.62 -3.97
N LEU A 185 -13.54 10.80 -5.21
CA LEU A 185 -12.88 9.74 -5.98
C LEU A 185 -11.65 9.21 -5.22
N LEU A 186 -10.76 10.10 -4.80
CA LEU A 186 -9.57 9.77 -4.01
C LEU A 186 -9.93 9.11 -2.66
N LEU A 187 -10.98 9.56 -1.98
CA LEU A 187 -11.39 8.94 -0.72
C LEU A 187 -11.79 7.48 -0.89
N PHE A 188 -12.52 7.14 -1.96
CA PHE A 188 -12.85 5.76 -2.28
C PHE A 188 -11.59 4.93 -2.51
N LEU A 189 -10.64 5.46 -3.27
CA LEU A 189 -9.37 4.78 -3.57
C LEU A 189 -8.50 4.55 -2.34
N GLY A 190 -8.51 5.51 -1.41
CA GLY A 190 -7.84 5.33 -0.12
C GLY A 190 -8.47 4.20 0.71
N ILE A 191 -9.77 3.92 0.54
CA ILE A 191 -10.46 2.79 1.19
C ILE A 191 -10.16 1.49 0.46
N ASP A 192 -10.23 1.50 -0.86
CA ASP A 192 -9.89 0.37 -1.74
C ASP A 192 -8.45 -0.15 -1.48
N SER A 193 -7.47 0.76 -1.37
CA SER A 193 -6.10 0.41 -0.99
C SER A 193 -5.97 -0.21 0.41
N ILE A 194 -6.89 0.09 1.33
CA ILE A 194 -6.92 -0.55 2.66
C ILE A 194 -7.47 -1.96 2.53
N GLU A 195 -8.55 -2.13 1.77
CA GLU A 195 -9.17 -3.42 1.52
C GLU A 195 -8.16 -4.38 0.88
N GLU A 196 -7.52 -3.97 -0.22
CA GLU A 196 -6.47 -4.74 -0.88
C GLU A 196 -5.31 -5.09 0.07
N ALA A 197 -4.85 -4.13 0.89
CA ALA A 197 -3.79 -4.41 1.87
C ALA A 197 -4.22 -5.44 2.93
N LEU A 198 -5.50 -5.47 3.31
CA LEU A 198 -6.05 -6.42 4.25
C LEU A 198 -6.29 -7.80 3.62
N GLU A 199 -6.69 -7.86 2.35
CA GLU A 199 -6.81 -9.09 1.58
C GLU A 199 -5.46 -9.78 1.41
N VAL A 200 -4.45 -9.04 0.91
CA VAL A 200 -3.08 -9.57 0.78
C VAL A 200 -2.55 -10.08 2.12
N TYR A 201 -2.84 -9.38 3.23
CA TYR A 201 -2.50 -9.84 4.56
C TYR A 201 -3.21 -11.16 4.91
N GLN A 202 -4.52 -11.25 4.71
CA GLN A 202 -5.30 -12.44 5.09
C GLN A 202 -4.88 -13.68 4.31
N GLU A 203 -4.51 -13.52 3.04
CA GLU A 203 -4.17 -14.64 2.16
C GLU A 203 -2.70 -15.08 2.26
N ASN A 204 -1.79 -14.15 2.59
CA ASN A 204 -0.36 -14.38 2.39
C ASN A 204 0.52 -14.11 3.62
N LEU A 205 -0.03 -13.60 4.73
CA LEU A 205 0.71 -13.35 5.96
C LEU A 205 0.06 -14.02 7.17
N SER A 206 0.88 -14.47 8.13
CA SER A 206 0.36 -14.99 9.40
C SER A 206 -0.28 -13.91 10.24
N GLN A 207 -1.29 -14.31 11.01
CA GLN A 207 -1.90 -13.51 12.07
C GLN A 207 -0.90 -13.00 13.11
N SER A 208 0.24 -13.67 13.27
CA SER A 208 1.35 -13.25 14.14
C SER A 208 1.88 -11.84 13.81
N PHE A 209 1.70 -11.36 12.58
CA PHE A 209 2.11 -10.00 12.16
C PHE A 209 1.08 -8.92 12.50
N ASN A 210 -0.11 -9.29 12.95
CA ASN A 210 -1.19 -8.38 13.32
C ASN A 210 -1.48 -7.34 12.21
N GLY A 211 -1.82 -7.86 11.01
CA GLY A 211 -1.88 -7.08 9.78
C GLY A 211 -2.79 -5.85 9.85
N VAL A 212 -3.93 -5.95 10.53
CA VAL A 212 -4.84 -4.80 10.71
C VAL A 212 -4.14 -3.65 11.44
N LEU A 213 -3.40 -3.94 12.50
CA LEU A 213 -2.64 -2.92 13.24
C LEU A 213 -1.44 -2.42 12.43
N LEU A 214 -0.79 -3.29 11.66
CA LEU A 214 0.28 -2.89 10.74
C LEU A 214 -0.24 -1.88 9.71
N VAL A 215 -1.28 -2.23 8.97
CA VAL A 215 -1.94 -1.38 7.96
C VAL A 215 -2.32 -0.04 8.57
N THR A 216 -3.04 -0.07 9.69
CA THR A 216 -3.48 1.16 10.39
C THR A 216 -2.29 2.02 10.81
N THR A 217 -1.24 1.41 11.36
CA THR A 217 -0.04 2.13 11.81
C THR A 217 0.68 2.79 10.64
N VAL A 218 0.86 2.07 9.54
CA VAL A 218 1.55 2.57 8.35
C VAL A 218 0.75 3.72 7.72
N ILE A 219 -0.58 3.60 7.62
CA ILE A 219 -1.46 4.68 7.13
C ILE A 219 -1.31 5.94 7.98
N VAL A 220 -1.41 5.82 9.31
CA VAL A 220 -1.35 6.96 10.23
C VAL A 220 0.04 7.62 10.18
N VAL A 221 1.11 6.82 10.22
CA VAL A 221 2.48 7.34 10.16
C VAL A 221 2.74 8.05 8.82
N THR A 222 2.30 7.46 7.71
CA THR A 222 2.45 8.05 6.37
C THR A 222 1.66 9.34 6.25
N PHE A 223 0.39 9.34 6.66
CA PHE A 223 -0.46 10.53 6.69
C PHE A 223 0.18 11.66 7.49
N LEU A 224 0.63 11.39 8.72
CA LEU A 224 1.24 12.39 9.60
C LEU A 224 2.58 12.90 9.05
N GLY A 225 3.40 11.99 8.51
CA GLY A 225 4.68 12.32 7.89
C GLY A 225 4.51 13.27 6.71
N LEU A 226 3.62 12.93 5.77
CA LEU A 226 3.33 13.75 4.60
C LEU A 226 2.63 15.06 4.96
N TYR A 227 1.75 15.04 5.97
CA TYR A 227 1.12 16.25 6.50
C TYR A 227 2.16 17.22 7.07
N TYR A 228 3.08 16.72 7.90
CA TYR A 228 4.18 17.51 8.47
C TYR A 228 5.09 18.09 7.38
N VAL A 229 5.48 17.27 6.40
CA VAL A 229 6.29 17.71 5.25
C VAL A 229 5.56 18.80 4.45
N THR A 230 4.26 18.61 4.18
CA THR A 230 3.42 19.60 3.49
C THR A 230 3.43 20.94 4.20
N GLU A 231 3.15 20.96 5.51
CA GLU A 231 3.14 22.18 6.31
C GLU A 231 4.49 22.91 6.30
N LYS A 232 5.58 22.15 6.41
CA LYS A 232 6.94 22.71 6.40
C LYS A 232 7.28 23.30 5.03
N LEU A 233 6.89 22.65 3.94
CA LEU A 233 7.14 23.13 2.58
C LEU A 233 6.30 24.37 2.25
N ILE A 234 5.03 24.43 2.67
CA ILE A 234 4.18 25.62 2.49
C ILE A 234 4.81 26.83 3.21
N LYS A 235 5.21 26.69 4.47
CA LYS A 235 5.87 27.78 5.23
C LYS A 235 7.18 28.24 4.57
N ARG A 236 8.00 27.31 4.08
CA ARG A 236 9.24 27.65 3.38
C ARG A 236 8.99 28.37 2.07
N ALA A 237 7.95 27.98 1.33
CA ALA A 237 7.59 28.61 0.07
C ALA A 237 7.12 30.05 0.24
N GLU A 238 6.36 30.34 1.31
CA GLU A 238 5.97 31.70 1.69
C GLU A 238 7.21 32.59 1.90
N SER A 239 8.27 32.06 2.51
CA SER A 239 9.54 32.80 2.70
C SER A 239 10.39 32.94 1.43
N SER A 240 10.23 32.04 0.45
CA SER A 240 11.07 31.96 -0.75
C SER A 240 10.42 32.57 -2.01
N GLY A 241 9.22 33.14 -1.89
CA GLY A 241 8.47 33.72 -3.00
C GLY A 241 7.92 32.71 -4.01
N ILE A 242 7.92 31.40 -3.68
CA ILE A 242 7.33 30.36 -4.52
C ILE A 242 5.81 30.44 -4.40
N ALA A 243 5.11 30.40 -5.53
CA ALA A 243 3.65 30.45 -5.52
C ALA A 243 3.04 29.25 -4.78
N LYS A 244 2.28 29.51 -3.71
CA LYS A 244 1.55 28.51 -2.90
C LYS A 244 0.84 27.43 -3.73
N PRO A 245 0.14 27.73 -4.85
CA PRO A 245 -0.54 26.70 -5.64
C PRO A 245 0.42 25.69 -6.28
N VAL A 246 1.65 26.08 -6.61
CA VAL A 246 2.67 25.17 -7.18
C VAL A 246 3.12 24.15 -6.13
N VAL A 247 3.28 24.59 -4.88
CA VAL A 247 3.68 23.71 -3.78
C VAL A 247 2.57 22.73 -3.44
N ILE A 248 1.31 23.20 -3.44
CA ILE A 248 0.16 22.34 -3.22
C ILE A 248 0.06 21.30 -4.35
N ALA A 249 0.20 21.72 -5.62
CA ALA A 249 0.20 20.79 -6.75
C ALA A 249 1.33 19.75 -6.65
N LEU A 250 2.52 20.15 -6.20
CA LEU A 250 3.64 19.25 -5.96
C LEU A 250 3.34 18.24 -4.84
N MET A 251 2.77 18.68 -3.71
CA MET A 251 2.41 17.76 -2.63
C MET A 251 1.32 16.78 -3.04
N ILE A 252 0.33 17.24 -3.82
CA ILE A 252 -0.69 16.37 -4.41
C ILE A 252 -0.03 15.35 -5.34
N ALA A 253 0.87 15.79 -6.23
CA ALA A 253 1.58 14.89 -7.14
C ALA A 253 2.48 13.87 -6.42
N ILE A 254 3.12 14.24 -5.31
CA ILE A 254 3.93 13.32 -4.49
C ILE A 254 3.02 12.29 -3.81
N GLY A 255 1.91 12.72 -3.21
CA GLY A 255 0.99 11.82 -2.53
C GLY A 255 0.35 10.82 -3.50
N ILE A 256 -0.08 11.28 -4.66
CA ILE A 256 -0.52 10.43 -5.77
C ILE A 256 0.62 9.50 -6.21
N GLY A 257 1.83 10.00 -6.39
CA GLY A 257 2.97 9.15 -6.77
C GLY A 257 3.23 7.99 -5.79
N LEU A 258 3.05 8.21 -4.49
CA LEU A 258 3.15 7.13 -3.51
C LEU A 258 2.01 6.11 -3.61
N HIS A 259 0.81 6.54 -3.99
CA HIS A 259 -0.32 5.65 -4.28
C HIS A 259 -0.08 4.84 -5.56
N ASN A 260 0.33 5.48 -6.64
CA ASN A 260 0.54 4.83 -7.93
C ASN A 260 1.73 3.85 -7.86
N PHE A 261 2.68 4.07 -6.94
CA PHE A 261 3.68 3.04 -6.60
C PHE A 261 3.02 1.75 -6.07
N GLY A 262 2.04 1.87 -5.17
CA GLY A 262 1.26 0.74 -4.66
C GLY A 262 0.47 0.02 -5.74
N GLU A 263 -0.20 0.76 -6.63
CA GLU A 263 -0.90 0.21 -7.80
C GLU A 263 0.04 -0.56 -8.73
N GLY A 264 1.18 0.04 -9.06
CA GLY A 264 2.22 -0.61 -9.84
C GLY A 264 2.63 -1.93 -9.18
N LEU A 265 2.85 -1.90 -7.87
CA LEU A 265 3.24 -3.08 -7.10
C LEU A 265 2.16 -4.18 -7.14
N ALA A 266 0.88 -3.83 -7.03
CA ALA A 266 -0.24 -4.76 -7.18
C ALA A 266 -0.28 -5.37 -8.59
N ILE A 267 -0.12 -4.56 -9.64
CA ILE A 267 -0.04 -5.06 -11.02
C ILE A 267 1.15 -6.00 -11.21
N GLY A 268 2.33 -5.63 -10.72
CA GLY A 268 3.53 -6.46 -10.82
C GLY A 268 3.35 -7.81 -10.14
N ALA A 269 2.73 -7.81 -8.96
CA ALA A 269 2.37 -9.00 -8.21
C ALA A 269 1.33 -9.87 -8.96
N ALA A 270 0.26 -9.25 -9.46
CA ALA A 270 -0.82 -9.92 -10.19
C ALA A 270 -0.33 -10.62 -11.46
N VAL A 271 0.57 -9.95 -12.21
CA VAL A 271 1.25 -10.55 -13.36
C VAL A 271 2.17 -11.68 -12.91
N GLY A 272 2.82 -11.54 -11.76
CA GLY A 272 3.71 -12.55 -11.19
C GLY A 272 3.03 -13.84 -10.77
N ILE A 273 1.77 -13.78 -10.33
CA ILE A 273 0.93 -14.96 -10.06
C ILE A 273 0.18 -15.46 -11.30
N GLY A 274 0.41 -14.84 -12.47
CA GLY A 274 -0.19 -15.19 -13.76
C GLY A 274 -1.70 -15.06 -13.87
N SER A 275 -2.34 -14.29 -12.98
CA SER A 275 -3.78 -14.04 -13.07
C SER A 275 -4.05 -12.98 -14.14
N ILE A 276 -4.39 -13.43 -15.36
CA ILE A 276 -4.66 -12.55 -16.52
C ILE A 276 -5.88 -11.66 -16.26
N ALA A 277 -6.95 -12.25 -15.70
CA ALA A 277 -8.19 -11.54 -15.43
C ALA A 277 -7.97 -10.45 -14.38
N PHE A 278 -7.34 -10.80 -13.26
CA PHE A 278 -7.01 -9.85 -12.18
C PHE A 278 -6.05 -8.76 -12.66
N SER A 279 -4.98 -9.12 -13.38
CA SER A 279 -4.05 -8.14 -13.97
C SER A 279 -4.75 -7.17 -14.91
N THR A 280 -5.65 -7.65 -15.76
CA THR A 280 -6.40 -6.81 -16.71
C THR A 280 -7.36 -5.88 -15.97
N PHE A 281 -8.07 -6.40 -14.97
CA PHE A 281 -8.94 -5.62 -14.08
C PHE A 281 -8.17 -4.47 -13.43
N LEU A 282 -7.04 -4.76 -12.79
CA LEU A 282 -6.17 -3.76 -12.16
C LEU A 282 -5.67 -2.72 -13.17
N ILE A 283 -5.15 -3.14 -14.32
CA ILE A 283 -4.61 -2.22 -15.34
C ILE A 283 -5.69 -1.26 -15.86
N VAL A 284 -6.89 -1.76 -16.17
CA VAL A 284 -7.99 -0.94 -16.71
C VAL A 284 -8.59 -0.06 -15.62
N GLY A 285 -8.90 -0.63 -14.45
CA GLY A 285 -9.39 0.09 -13.28
C GLY A 285 -8.42 1.21 -12.92
N PHE A 286 -7.12 0.89 -12.85
CA PHE A 286 -6.10 1.85 -12.47
C PHE A 286 -5.83 2.95 -13.51
N ALA A 287 -5.94 2.64 -14.79
CA ALA A 287 -5.84 3.68 -15.82
C ALA A 287 -7.03 4.67 -15.77
N LEU A 288 -8.24 4.20 -15.46
CA LEU A 288 -9.45 5.03 -15.46
C LEU A 288 -9.43 6.06 -14.33
N HIS A 289 -9.17 5.65 -13.09
CA HIS A 289 -9.15 6.58 -11.96
C HIS A 289 -7.90 7.49 -11.92
N ASN A 290 -6.73 7.04 -12.40
CA ASN A 290 -5.53 7.89 -12.54
C ASN A 290 -5.73 9.08 -13.48
N THR A 291 -6.69 8.97 -14.41
CA THR A 291 -7.13 10.12 -15.21
C THR A 291 -7.73 11.23 -14.35
N THR A 292 -8.41 10.87 -13.26
CA THR A 292 -9.05 11.83 -12.35
C THR A 292 -8.07 12.48 -11.37
N GLU A 293 -6.95 11.82 -11.09
CA GLU A 293 -5.87 12.34 -10.24
C GLU A 293 -5.15 13.53 -10.86
N GLY A 294 -4.98 13.52 -12.19
CA GLY A 294 -4.47 14.68 -12.92
C GLY A 294 -5.33 15.93 -12.73
N ILE A 295 -6.64 15.78 -12.52
CA ILE A 295 -7.54 16.91 -12.18
C ILE A 295 -7.17 17.47 -10.80
N ALA A 296 -6.85 16.62 -9.83
CA ALA A 296 -6.43 17.03 -8.48
C ALA A 296 -5.19 17.93 -8.52
N ILE A 297 -4.21 17.56 -9.35
CA ILE A 297 -2.96 18.31 -9.55
C ILE A 297 -3.23 19.62 -10.32
N ALA A 298 -4.06 19.55 -11.36
CA ALA A 298 -4.38 20.71 -12.20
C ALA A 298 -5.16 21.80 -11.44
N ALA A 299 -5.96 21.42 -10.46
CA ALA A 299 -6.87 22.34 -9.79
C ALA A 299 -6.19 23.49 -9.02
N PRO A 300 -5.21 23.29 -8.12
CA PRO A 300 -4.47 24.42 -7.53
C PRO A 300 -3.72 25.22 -8.61
N MET A 301 -3.15 24.55 -9.62
CA MET A 301 -2.45 25.20 -10.73
C MET A 301 -3.37 26.14 -11.55
N SER A 302 -4.68 25.87 -11.58
CA SER A 302 -5.66 26.73 -12.27
C SER A 302 -5.80 28.12 -11.65
N ARG A 303 -5.45 28.29 -10.37
CA ARG A 303 -5.54 29.56 -9.61
C ARG A 303 -4.20 30.31 -9.53
N GLY A 304 -3.13 29.74 -10.06
CA GLY A 304 -1.83 30.41 -10.18
C GLY A 304 -1.83 31.50 -11.25
N LYS A 305 -1.67 32.77 -10.87
CA LYS A 305 -1.69 33.93 -11.79
C LYS A 305 -0.41 34.11 -12.64
N SER A 306 0.67 33.39 -12.34
CA SER A 306 2.03 33.75 -12.78
C SER A 306 2.60 32.93 -13.96
N MET A 307 1.89 31.95 -14.51
CA MET A 307 2.49 30.96 -15.42
C MET A 307 1.62 30.76 -16.67
N ILE A 308 2.15 31.15 -17.85
CA ILE A 308 1.52 30.98 -19.17
C ILE A 308 2.53 30.34 -20.14
N GLY A 309 2.05 29.57 -21.11
CA GLY A 309 2.88 29.04 -22.21
C GLY A 309 3.75 27.85 -21.82
N LYS A 310 4.94 27.74 -22.44
CA LYS A 310 5.84 26.57 -22.34
C LYS A 310 6.27 26.25 -20.90
N ALA A 311 6.46 27.28 -20.06
CA ALA A 311 6.83 27.10 -18.66
C ALA A 311 5.75 26.38 -17.83
N LEU A 312 4.47 26.62 -18.12
CA LEU A 312 3.37 25.92 -17.46
C LEU A 312 3.34 24.45 -17.90
N ILE A 313 3.47 24.20 -19.21
CA ILE A 313 3.48 22.83 -19.76
C ILE A 313 4.61 22.01 -19.16
N GLY A 314 5.84 22.57 -19.10
CA GLY A 314 6.98 21.88 -18.48
C GLY A 314 6.75 21.54 -17.00
N LYS A 315 6.12 22.43 -16.23
CA LYS A 315 5.78 22.13 -14.83
C LYS A 315 4.69 21.07 -14.70
N LEU A 316 3.64 21.14 -15.52
CA LEU A 316 2.58 20.13 -15.50
C LEU A 316 3.12 18.75 -15.89
N ALA A 317 3.97 18.69 -16.93
CA ALA A 317 4.66 17.46 -17.29
C ALA A 317 5.52 16.95 -16.13
N GLY A 318 6.30 17.81 -15.47
CA GLY A 318 7.07 17.42 -14.29
C GLY A 318 6.19 16.87 -13.16
N LEU A 319 5.06 17.51 -12.86
CA LEU A 319 4.12 17.04 -11.85
C LEU A 319 3.45 15.72 -12.25
N GLY A 320 3.06 15.56 -13.51
CA GLY A 320 2.50 14.31 -14.03
C GLY A 320 3.51 13.16 -14.00
N MET A 321 4.80 13.44 -14.22
CA MET A 321 5.86 12.43 -14.06
C MET A 321 6.06 12.05 -12.59
N ILE A 322 6.02 13.01 -11.66
CA ILE A 322 6.14 12.74 -10.22
C ILE A 322 4.99 11.85 -9.73
N ALA A 323 3.78 12.10 -10.24
CA ALA A 323 2.59 11.33 -9.90
C ALA A 323 2.54 9.96 -10.61
N GLY A 324 2.82 9.90 -11.92
CA GLY A 324 2.60 8.69 -12.71
C GLY A 324 3.79 7.73 -12.80
N ALA A 325 5.04 8.23 -12.83
CA ALA A 325 6.21 7.36 -13.00
C ALA A 325 6.44 6.35 -11.86
N PRO A 326 6.08 6.62 -10.60
CA PRO A 326 6.16 5.64 -9.53
C PRO A 326 5.45 4.30 -9.82
N ALA A 327 4.41 4.27 -10.65
CA ALA A 327 3.76 3.02 -11.07
C ALA A 327 4.70 2.05 -11.78
N ILE A 328 5.68 2.56 -12.53
CA ILE A 328 6.70 1.74 -13.19
C ILE A 328 7.58 1.05 -12.14
N PHE A 329 8.04 1.82 -11.15
CA PHE A 329 8.88 1.29 -10.08
C PHE A 329 8.11 0.32 -9.20
N GLY A 330 6.83 0.62 -8.93
CA GLY A 330 5.91 -0.30 -8.28
C GLY A 330 5.85 -1.64 -9.02
N ALA A 331 5.58 -1.62 -10.33
CA ALA A 331 5.47 -2.82 -11.15
C ALA A 331 6.75 -3.65 -11.18
N TRP A 332 7.92 -3.00 -11.23
CA TRP A 332 9.20 -3.70 -11.09
C TRP A 332 9.37 -4.34 -9.71
N VAL A 333 9.05 -3.62 -8.63
CA VAL A 333 9.18 -4.16 -7.28
C VAL A 333 8.21 -5.31 -7.06
N GLY A 334 6.95 -5.14 -7.46
CA GLY A 334 5.91 -6.17 -7.36
C GLY A 334 6.21 -7.41 -8.22
N GLY A 335 6.77 -7.23 -9.42
CA GLY A 335 7.07 -8.33 -10.33
C GLY A 335 8.38 -9.07 -10.05
N PHE A 336 9.42 -8.38 -9.55
CA PHE A 336 10.76 -8.98 -9.35
C PHE A 336 11.09 -9.34 -7.91
N VAL A 337 10.51 -8.61 -6.95
CA VAL A 337 10.86 -8.74 -5.52
C VAL A 337 9.58 -8.80 -4.70
N TYR A 338 8.62 -9.63 -5.15
CA TYR A 338 7.36 -9.80 -4.46
C TYR A 338 7.58 -10.28 -3.03
N SER A 339 7.04 -9.52 -2.07
CA SER A 339 6.99 -9.89 -0.66
C SER A 339 5.62 -9.47 -0.14
N PRO A 340 4.78 -10.40 0.33
CA PRO A 340 3.47 -10.06 0.88
C PRO A 340 3.54 -8.97 1.96
N PHE A 341 4.55 -9.03 2.83
CA PHE A 341 4.77 -8.02 3.85
C PHE A 341 5.05 -6.64 3.26
N ALA A 342 5.94 -6.56 2.25
CA ALA A 342 6.23 -5.29 1.59
C ALA A 342 5.00 -4.75 0.86
N THR A 343 4.23 -5.61 0.19
CA THR A 343 2.97 -5.26 -0.47
C THR A 343 2.00 -4.58 0.48
N VAL A 344 1.72 -5.21 1.63
CA VAL A 344 0.83 -4.66 2.66
C VAL A 344 1.33 -3.29 3.14
N VAL A 345 2.63 -3.15 3.37
CA VAL A 345 3.22 -1.86 3.79
C VAL A 345 3.08 -0.80 2.69
N PHE A 346 3.38 -1.09 1.43
CA PHE A 346 3.34 -0.10 0.36
C PHE A 346 1.92 0.32 -0.03
N LEU A 347 0.96 -0.61 -0.05
CA LEU A 347 -0.45 -0.28 -0.24
C LEU A 347 -0.97 0.62 0.89
N SER A 348 -0.57 0.32 2.14
CA SER A 348 -0.89 1.15 3.31
C SER A 348 -0.24 2.55 3.24
N ILE A 349 0.99 2.65 2.73
CA ILE A 349 1.63 3.95 2.43
C ILE A 349 0.80 4.71 1.40
N GLY A 350 0.36 4.04 0.32
CA GLY A 350 -0.52 4.62 -0.70
C GLY A 350 -1.80 5.19 -0.09
N ALA A 351 -2.53 4.40 0.69
CA ALA A 351 -3.75 4.83 1.37
C ALA A 351 -3.51 6.06 2.29
N GLY A 352 -2.45 6.03 3.12
CA GLY A 352 -2.07 7.16 3.96
C GLY A 352 -1.72 8.43 3.18
N ALA A 353 -1.06 8.28 2.03
CA ALA A 353 -0.76 9.37 1.12
C ALA A 353 -2.01 9.98 0.49
N ILE A 354 -2.95 9.14 0.03
CA ILE A 354 -4.24 9.57 -0.51
C ILE A 354 -5.05 10.35 0.52
N PHE A 355 -5.18 9.86 1.76
CA PHE A 355 -5.88 10.62 2.80
C PHE A 355 -5.25 11.98 3.06
N GLN A 356 -3.91 12.07 2.99
CA GLN A 356 -3.21 13.33 3.13
C GLN A 356 -3.51 14.29 1.96
N VAL A 357 -3.58 13.77 0.73
CA VAL A 357 -4.00 14.53 -0.47
C VAL A 357 -5.44 15.01 -0.34
N VAL A 358 -6.37 14.16 0.09
CA VAL A 358 -7.78 14.53 0.32
C VAL A 358 -7.88 15.70 1.30
N ILE A 359 -7.19 15.61 2.45
CA ILE A 359 -7.15 16.72 3.42
C ILE A 359 -6.57 17.99 2.80
N THR A 360 -5.53 17.88 1.98
CA THR A 360 -4.92 19.02 1.28
C THR A 360 -5.90 19.70 0.32
N VAL A 361 -6.64 18.90 -0.46
CA VAL A 361 -7.67 19.39 -1.40
C VAL A 361 -8.83 20.04 -0.64
N LEU A 362 -9.35 19.39 0.40
CA LEU A 362 -10.44 19.96 1.22
C LEU A 362 -10.01 21.27 1.87
N ARG A 363 -8.78 21.36 2.37
CA ARG A 363 -8.27 22.59 2.96
C ARG A 363 -8.11 23.70 1.92
N TRP A 364 -7.70 23.36 0.71
CA TRP A 364 -7.65 24.29 -0.42
C TRP A 364 -9.05 24.84 -0.78
N ILE A 365 -10.06 23.97 -0.86
CA ILE A 365 -11.47 24.39 -1.07
C ILE A 365 -11.91 25.34 0.05
N ARG A 366 -11.61 25.00 1.31
CA ARG A 366 -11.97 25.81 2.47
C ARG A 366 -11.31 27.19 2.44
N GLU A 367 -10.04 27.28 2.05
CA GLU A 367 -9.28 28.52 1.96
C GLU A 367 -9.73 29.42 0.80
N GLU A 368 -10.10 28.85 -0.35
CA GLU A 368 -10.63 29.62 -1.50
C GLU A 368 -12.13 29.99 -1.32
N GLY A 369 -12.84 29.23 -0.49
CA GLY A 369 -14.25 29.40 -0.12
C GLY A 369 -14.49 30.39 1.03
N ASP A 370 -15.67 30.26 1.64
CA ASP A 370 -16.09 31.10 2.77
C ASP A 370 -15.67 30.48 4.11
N LYS A 371 -14.52 29.79 4.14
CA LYS A 371 -13.96 29.05 5.28
C LYS A 371 -14.82 27.90 5.81
N ASN A 372 -15.80 27.44 5.03
CA ASN A 372 -16.69 26.32 5.36
C ASN A 372 -16.68 25.26 4.23
N LEU A 373 -16.88 23.99 4.61
CA LEU A 373 -17.00 22.84 3.70
C LEU A 373 -18.45 22.39 3.50
N SER A 374 -19.42 22.92 4.27
CA SER A 374 -20.82 22.48 4.26
C SER A 374 -21.63 22.98 3.04
N SER A 375 -20.99 23.36 1.94
CA SER A 375 -21.70 23.82 0.75
C SER A 375 -22.28 22.62 -0.02
N ALA A 376 -23.45 22.82 -0.64
CA ALA A 376 -24.08 21.78 -1.47
C ALA A 376 -23.17 21.31 -2.61
N ALA A 377 -22.28 22.18 -3.12
CA ALA A 377 -21.33 21.84 -4.17
C ALA A 377 -20.25 20.86 -3.66
N VAL A 378 -19.75 21.06 -2.45
CA VAL A 378 -18.73 20.18 -1.86
C VAL A 378 -19.33 18.84 -1.46
N ALA A 379 -20.48 18.86 -0.77
CA ALA A 379 -21.15 17.63 -0.35
C ALA A 379 -21.58 16.77 -1.55
N SER A 380 -22.20 17.38 -2.58
CA SER A 380 -22.58 16.64 -3.78
C SER A 380 -21.37 16.20 -4.61
N GLY A 381 -20.29 17.00 -4.66
CA GLY A 381 -19.04 16.58 -5.29
C GLY A 381 -18.49 15.30 -4.67
N ILE A 382 -18.26 15.28 -3.35
CA ILE A 382 -17.75 14.08 -2.66
C ILE A 382 -18.66 12.89 -2.89
N ALA A 383 -19.98 13.06 -2.70
CA ALA A 383 -20.94 11.97 -2.86
C ALA A 383 -20.98 11.41 -4.30
N VAL A 384 -20.95 12.27 -5.32
CA VAL A 384 -20.90 11.83 -6.72
C VAL A 384 -19.57 11.18 -7.03
N GLY A 385 -18.46 11.63 -6.44
CA GLY A 385 -17.14 11.01 -6.61
C GLY A 385 -17.15 9.59 -6.08
N MET A 386 -17.57 9.40 -4.83
CA MET A 386 -17.74 8.08 -4.23
C MET A 386 -18.67 7.18 -5.07
N LEU A 387 -19.79 7.72 -5.56
CA LEU A 387 -20.74 6.98 -6.40
C LEU A 387 -20.14 6.55 -7.74
N ILE A 388 -19.36 7.42 -8.40
CA ILE A 388 -18.69 7.08 -9.66
C ILE A 388 -17.74 5.91 -9.43
N MET A 389 -16.89 5.96 -8.40
CA MET A 389 -15.95 4.87 -8.12
C MET A 389 -16.67 3.57 -7.78
N TYR A 390 -17.70 3.63 -6.93
CA TYR A 390 -18.52 2.47 -6.61
C TYR A 390 -19.19 1.84 -7.83
N LEU A 391 -19.69 2.66 -8.77
CA LEU A 391 -20.26 2.13 -10.01
C LEU A 391 -19.17 1.56 -10.93
N THR A 392 -17.98 2.17 -10.97
CA THR A 392 -16.84 1.66 -11.72
C THR A 392 -16.38 0.30 -11.19
N SER A 393 -16.32 0.11 -9.87
CA SER A 393 -15.92 -1.16 -9.25
C SER A 393 -16.92 -2.31 -9.43
N ILE A 394 -18.12 -2.04 -9.97
CA ILE A 394 -19.11 -3.07 -10.35
C ILE A 394 -18.98 -3.43 -11.83
N LEU A 395 -18.55 -2.48 -12.67
CA LEU A 395 -18.59 -2.58 -14.14
C LEU A 395 -17.29 -3.09 -14.76
N VAL A 396 -16.18 -2.71 -14.14
CA VAL A 396 -14.86 -3.31 -14.34
C VAL A 396 -14.78 -4.43 -13.33
#